data_AF-A0A0Q4XDN5-F1
#
_entry.id   AF-A0A0Q4XDN5-F1
#
_cell.length_a   1.000
_cell.length_b   1.000
_cell.length_c   1.000
_cell.angle_alpha   90.00
_cell.angle_beta   90.00
_cell.angle_gamma   90.00
#
_symmetry.space_group_name_H-M   'P 1'
#
loop_
_entity.id
_entity.type
_entity.pdbx_description
1 polymer ?
#
loop_
_entity_poly.entity_id
_entity_poly.type
_entity_poly.pdbx_seq_one_letter_code
_entity_poly.pdbx_strand_id
1 'polypeptide(L)'
;MSKTILAAGLACLLAGGAVVAECPRAEPPPASARPAKPAFPEKPPCLEAKGGCPGWEAYSYNDAIKAYNAQIAVYRPLAEAYVKGLNAYVKAASDYAQCEVKALQ
;
A
#
# COMPACT_ATOMS: atom_id res chain seq x y z
N MET A 1 57.78 42.72 33.80
CA MET A 1 56.63 43.39 33.17
C MET A 1 56.42 42.80 31.78
N SER A 2 55.37 42.01 31.57
CA SER A 2 54.42 42.10 30.44
C SER A 2 53.57 40.81 30.37
N LYS A 3 52.24 40.99 30.29
CA LYS A 3 51.19 39.95 30.25
C LYS A 3 50.78 39.69 28.80
N THR A 4 50.55 38.43 28.41
CA THR A 4 49.59 38.01 27.35
C THR A 4 49.50 36.48 27.36
N ILE A 5 48.51 35.83 27.99
CA ILE A 5 47.14 35.52 27.50
C ILE A 5 47.11 35.06 26.04
N LEU A 6 46.89 33.75 25.85
CA LEU A 6 46.20 33.19 24.68
C LEU A 6 45.45 31.92 25.15
N ALA A 7 44.32 32.18 25.80
CA ALA A 7 43.23 31.24 25.92
C ALA A 7 42.23 31.49 24.78
N ALA A 8 41.42 30.47 24.49
CA ALA A 8 40.22 30.51 23.65
C ALA A 8 40.45 30.50 22.12
N GLY A 9 40.74 29.31 21.60
CA GLY A 9 40.69 29.04 20.16
C GLY A 9 40.17 27.64 19.83
N LEU A 10 39.23 27.09 20.62
CA LEU A 10 38.66 25.76 20.32
C LEU A 10 37.30 25.52 20.99
N ALA A 11 36.33 26.43 20.82
CA ALA A 11 35.01 26.28 21.44
C ALA A 11 33.82 26.71 20.57
N CYS A 12 33.95 26.75 19.25
CA CYS A 12 32.84 27.16 18.36
C CYS A 12 32.35 26.08 17.37
N LEU A 13 32.78 24.82 17.48
CA LEU A 13 32.30 23.74 16.59
C LEU A 13 31.20 22.86 17.20
N LEU A 14 30.69 23.19 18.39
CA LEU A 14 29.60 22.45 19.05
C LEU A 14 28.21 23.05 18.86
N ALA A 15 28.07 24.08 18.02
CA ALA A 15 26.76 24.51 17.52
C ALA A 15 26.30 23.59 16.38
N GLY A 16 26.37 22.27 16.61
CA GLY A 16 25.56 21.31 15.87
C GLY A 16 24.12 21.54 16.31
N GLY A 17 23.49 22.58 15.76
CA GLY A 17 22.05 22.71 15.83
C GLY A 17 21.47 21.39 15.39
N ALA A 18 20.71 20.74 16.27
CA ALA A 18 19.93 19.59 15.90
C ALA A 18 19.02 20.08 14.77
N VAL A 19 19.41 19.80 13.53
CA VAL A 19 18.49 19.78 12.42
C VAL A 19 17.54 18.67 12.82
N VAL A 20 16.40 19.04 13.39
CA VAL A 20 15.30 18.11 13.60
C VAL A 20 14.93 17.68 12.20
N ALA A 21 15.45 16.52 11.78
CA ALA A 21 15.11 15.95 10.50
C ALA A 21 13.59 15.82 10.48
N GLU A 22 12.95 16.54 9.57
CA GLU A 22 11.50 16.60 9.49
C GLU A 22 10.97 15.17 9.34
N CYS A 23 10.06 14.76 10.22
CA CYS A 23 9.58 13.39 10.26
C CYS A 23 8.90 13.07 8.93
N PRO A 24 9.35 12.02 8.20
CA PRO A 24 8.86 11.77 6.85
C PRO A 24 7.40 11.32 6.91
N ARG A 25 6.49 12.12 6.34
CA ARG A 25 5.07 11.76 6.26
C ARG A 25 4.87 10.58 5.32
N ALA A 26 3.98 9.68 5.72
CA ALA A 26 3.52 8.60 4.87
C ALA A 26 2.50 9.12 3.86
N GLU A 27 2.62 8.69 2.61
CA GLU A 27 1.63 8.96 1.55
C GLU A 27 0.89 7.67 1.20
N PRO A 28 -0.45 7.66 1.17
CA PRO A 28 -1.21 6.48 0.78
C PRO A 28 -1.02 6.15 -0.71
N PRO A 29 -1.13 4.87 -1.10
CA PRO A 29 -1.28 4.51 -2.50
C PRO A 29 -2.47 5.26 -3.14
N PRO A 30 -2.35 5.76 -4.38
CA PRO A 30 -3.44 6.49 -5.01
C PRO A 30 -4.65 5.60 -5.22
N ALA A 31 -5.85 6.17 -5.17
CA ALA A 31 -7.10 5.43 -5.38
C ALA A 31 -7.15 4.76 -6.76
N SER A 32 -6.52 5.36 -7.78
CA SER A 32 -6.38 4.79 -9.13
C SER A 32 -5.54 3.51 -9.19
N ALA A 33 -4.72 3.23 -8.17
CA ALA A 33 -3.96 1.98 -8.08
C ALA A 33 -4.80 0.81 -7.58
N ARG A 34 -6.05 1.04 -7.12
CA ARG A 34 -6.96 -0.02 -6.71
C ARG A 34 -7.39 -0.84 -7.95
N PRO A 35 -7.08 -2.14 -8.03
CA PRO A 35 -7.50 -2.94 -9.16
C PRO A 35 -9.02 -3.15 -9.15
N ALA A 36 -9.62 -3.17 -10.34
CA ALA A 36 -11.03 -3.48 -10.51
C ALA A 36 -11.24 -5.01 -10.46
N LYS A 37 -12.11 -5.46 -9.56
CA LYS A 37 -12.46 -6.89 -9.46
C LYS A 37 -13.32 -7.30 -10.67
N PRO A 38 -12.97 -8.40 -11.38
CA PRO A 38 -13.82 -8.96 -12.40
C PRO A 38 -15.22 -9.28 -11.89
N ALA A 39 -16.24 -9.01 -12.70
CA ALA A 39 -17.62 -9.38 -12.39
C ALA A 39 -17.80 -10.90 -12.52
N PHE A 40 -18.45 -11.52 -11.54
CA PHE A 40 -18.75 -12.95 -11.59
C PHE A 40 -19.85 -13.22 -12.63
N PRO A 41 -19.74 -14.24 -13.49
CA PRO A 41 -20.78 -14.58 -14.45
C PRO A 41 -22.12 -14.88 -13.79
N GLU A 42 -23.21 -14.36 -14.35
CA GLU A 42 -24.54 -14.65 -13.85
C GLU A 42 -24.90 -16.12 -14.07
N LYS A 43 -25.39 -16.76 -13.02
CA LYS A 43 -25.77 -18.17 -13.06
C LYS A 43 -27.12 -18.30 -13.77
N PRO A 44 -27.22 -19.06 -14.87
CA PRO A 44 -28.50 -19.25 -15.55
C PRO A 44 -29.48 -20.06 -14.66
N PRO A 45 -30.78 -19.73 -14.69
CA PRO A 45 -31.80 -20.35 -13.85
C PRO A 45 -31.99 -21.84 -14.14
N CYS A 46 -31.68 -22.27 -15.37
CA CYS A 46 -31.78 -23.66 -15.80
C CYS A 46 -30.87 -24.60 -15.00
N LEU A 47 -29.77 -24.12 -14.39
CA LEU A 47 -28.81 -24.97 -13.68
C LEU A 47 -29.39 -25.52 -12.37
N GLU A 48 -30.41 -24.85 -11.84
CA GLU A 48 -31.15 -25.25 -10.64
C GLU A 48 -32.48 -25.95 -10.98
N ALA A 49 -32.84 -26.03 -12.26
CA ALA A 49 -34.09 -26.64 -12.69
C ALA A 49 -33.98 -28.17 -12.67
N LYS A 50 -35.02 -28.86 -12.18
CA LYS A 50 -35.07 -30.35 -12.15
C LYS A 50 -34.91 -31.01 -13.52
N GLY A 51 -35.20 -30.30 -14.61
CA GLY A 51 -35.03 -30.78 -15.98
C GLY A 51 -33.62 -30.60 -16.56
N GLY A 52 -32.70 -29.96 -15.82
CA GLY A 52 -31.37 -29.60 -16.30
C GLY A 52 -31.37 -28.40 -17.25
N CYS A 53 -30.16 -27.97 -17.64
CA CYS A 53 -30.00 -26.93 -18.67
C CYS A 53 -29.99 -27.51 -20.08
N PRO A 54 -30.59 -26.80 -21.06
CA PRO A 54 -30.24 -26.97 -22.46
C PRO A 54 -28.71 -26.90 -22.64
N GLY A 55 -28.17 -27.76 -23.51
CA GLY A 55 -26.71 -27.86 -23.71
C GLY A 55 -26.07 -26.50 -24.00
N TRP A 56 -26.67 -25.69 -24.87
CA TRP A 56 -26.13 -24.38 -25.25
C TRP A 56 -26.02 -23.38 -24.08
N GLU A 57 -26.97 -23.36 -23.14
CA GLU A 57 -26.92 -22.48 -21.95
C GLU A 57 -25.82 -22.94 -21.00
N ALA A 58 -25.71 -24.25 -20.78
CA ALA A 58 -24.66 -24.83 -19.95
C ALA A 58 -23.26 -24.57 -20.54
N TYR A 59 -23.08 -24.70 -21.85
CA TYR A 59 -21.81 -24.41 -22.52
C TYR A 59 -21.47 -22.92 -22.44
N SER A 60 -22.43 -22.04 -22.70
CA SER A 60 -22.21 -20.59 -22.64
C SER A 60 -21.80 -20.13 -21.24
N TYR A 61 -22.46 -20.65 -20.20
CA TYR A 61 -22.08 -20.36 -18.81
C TYR A 61 -20.68 -20.91 -18.47
N ASN A 62 -20.35 -22.13 -18.90
CA ASN A 62 -19.02 -22.69 -18.69
C ASN A 62 -17.92 -21.84 -19.35
N ASP A 63 -18.15 -21.31 -20.54
CA ASP A 63 -17.18 -20.45 -21.22
C ASP A 63 -17.05 -19.08 -20.54
N ALA A 64 -18.15 -18.51 -20.04
CA ALA A 64 -18.12 -17.32 -19.21
C ALA A 64 -17.31 -17.55 -17.91
N ILE A 65 -17.46 -18.72 -17.28
CA ILE A 65 -16.68 -19.10 -16.10
C ILE A 65 -15.19 -19.25 -16.42
N LYS A 66 -14.83 -19.87 -17.56
CA LYS A 66 -13.43 -19.94 -18.00
C LYS A 66 -12.83 -18.55 -18.21
N ALA A 67 -13.57 -17.65 -18.86
CA ALA A 67 -13.15 -16.27 -19.07
C ALA A 67 -12.96 -15.52 -17.74
N TYR A 68 -13.90 -15.66 -16.80
CA TYR A 68 -13.79 -15.10 -15.46
C TYR A 68 -12.56 -15.64 -14.71
N ASN A 69 -12.31 -16.94 -14.76
CA ASN A 69 -11.15 -17.55 -14.10
C ASN A 69 -9.83 -17.01 -14.65
N ALA A 70 -9.74 -16.80 -15.96
CA ALA A 70 -8.57 -16.17 -16.58
C ALA A 70 -8.37 -14.72 -16.09
N GLN A 71 -9.45 -13.93 -16.00
CA GLN A 71 -9.39 -12.57 -15.46
C GLN A 71 -9.00 -12.55 -13.97
N ILE A 72 -9.53 -13.48 -13.17
CA ILE A 72 -9.20 -13.59 -11.74
C ILE A 72 -7.74 -13.98 -11.51
N ALA A 73 -7.17 -14.82 -12.36
CA ALA A 73 -5.76 -15.17 -12.28
C ALA A 73 -4.85 -13.94 -12.43
N VAL A 74 -5.24 -12.97 -13.26
CA VAL A 74 -4.53 -11.69 -13.43
C VAL A 74 -4.85 -10.71 -12.30
N TYR A 75 -6.11 -10.63 -11.86
CA TYR A 75 -6.55 -9.70 -10.82
C TYR A 75 -5.89 -9.99 -9.45
N ARG A 76 -5.75 -11.26 -9.08
CA ARG A 76 -5.27 -11.66 -7.75
C ARG A 76 -3.91 -11.06 -7.36
N PRO A 77 -2.83 -11.21 -8.14
CA PRO A 77 -1.54 -10.63 -7.79
C PRO A 77 -1.58 -9.10 -7.73
N LEU A 78 -2.41 -8.44 -8.56
CA LEU A 78 -2.59 -6.98 -8.51
C LEU A 78 -3.25 -6.55 -7.19
N ALA A 79 -4.29 -7.28 -6.76
CA ALA A 79 -4.96 -7.02 -5.48
C ALA A 79 -4.03 -7.25 -4.29
N GLU A 80 -3.23 -8.32 -4.31
CA GLU A 80 -2.22 -8.61 -3.29
C GLU A 80 -1.15 -7.51 -3.22
N ALA A 81 -0.66 -7.04 -4.37
CA ALA A 81 0.29 -5.94 -4.44
C ALA A 81 -0.29 -4.63 -3.87
N TYR A 82 -1.55 -4.32 -4.21
CA TYR A 82 -2.23 -3.15 -3.67
C TYR A 82 -2.38 -3.22 -2.15
N VAL A 83 -2.79 -4.36 -1.61
CA VAL A 83 -2.89 -4.59 -0.15
C VAL A 83 -1.52 -4.47 0.51
N LYS A 84 -0.46 -5.01 -0.10
CA LYS A 84 0.91 -4.85 0.39
C LYS A 84 1.32 -3.37 0.47
N GLY A 85 0.97 -2.57 -0.54
CA GLY A 85 1.19 -1.12 -0.55
C GLY A 85 0.46 -0.40 0.58
N LEU A 86 -0.80 -0.76 0.84
CA LEU A 86 -1.57 -0.21 1.95
C LEU A 86 -0.94 -0.54 3.32
N ASN A 87 -0.48 -1.78 3.52
CA ASN A 87 0.19 -2.16 4.76
C ASN A 87 1.52 -1.42 4.96
N ALA A 88 2.27 -1.18 3.88
CA ALA A 88 3.48 -0.36 3.93
C ALA A 88 3.17 1.09 4.33
N TYR A 89 2.09 1.66 3.79
CA TYR A 89 1.61 2.99 4.19
C TYR A 89 1.24 3.05 5.67
N VAL A 90 0.46 2.07 6.19
CA VAL A 90 0.11 2.01 7.61
C VAL A 90 1.35 1.95 8.49
N LYS A 91 2.34 1.13 8.10
CA LYS A 91 3.62 1.08 8.81
C LYS A 91 4.33 2.44 8.78
N ALA A 92 4.46 3.07 7.62
CA ALA A 92 5.13 4.36 7.50
C ALA A 92 4.41 5.45 8.30
N ALA A 93 3.08 5.43 8.37
CA ALA A 93 2.30 6.37 9.18
C ALA A 93 2.56 6.17 10.69
N SER A 94 2.71 4.92 11.13
CA SER A 94 3.14 4.61 12.49
C SER A 94 4.56 5.10 12.75
N ASP A 95 5.49 4.85 11.83
CA ASP A 95 6.89 5.28 11.97
C ASP A 95 6.99 6.82 12.03
N TYR A 96 6.18 7.54 11.24
CA TYR A 96 6.02 8.99 11.30
C TYR A 96 5.57 9.44 12.70
N ALA A 97 4.49 8.86 13.24
CA ALA A 97 4.00 9.23 14.57
C ALA A 97 5.05 8.99 15.67
N GLN A 98 5.81 7.89 15.58
CA GLN A 98 6.89 7.61 16.53
C GLN A 98 8.05 8.61 16.41
N CYS A 99 8.34 9.10 15.21
CA CYS A 99 9.32 10.16 15.00
C CYS A 99 8.86 11.47 15.67
N GLU A 100 7.61 11.87 15.45
CA GLU A 100 7.04 13.08 16.05
C GLU A 100 7.06 13.02 17.58
N VAL A 101 6.70 11.88 18.17
CA VAL A 101 6.79 11.68 19.63
C VAL A 101 8.20 11.90 20.14
N LYS A 102 9.22 11.37 19.45
CA LYS A 102 10.63 11.56 19.84
C LYS A 102 11.10 13.00 19.67
N ALA A 103 10.60 13.72 18.66
CA ALA A 103 10.94 15.12 18.44
C ALA A 103 10.34 16.06 19.50
N LEU A 104 9.27 15.62 20.18
CA LEU A 104 8.59 16.38 21.23
C LEU A 104 9.10 16.08 22.65
N GLN A 105 9.98 15.09 22.82
CA GLN A 105 10.58 14.68 24.11
C GLN A 105 11.96 15.28 24.30
#